data_AF-A0A2M7U2S1-F1
#
_entry.id   AF-A0A2M7U2S1-F1
#
_cell.length_a   1.000
_cell.length_b   1.000
_cell.length_c   1.000
_cell.angle_alpha   90.00
_cell.angle_beta   90.00
_cell.angle_gamma   90.00
#
_symmetry.space_group_name_H-M   'P 1'
#
loop_
_entity.id
_entity.type
_entity.pdbx_description
1 polymer ?
#
loop_
_entity_poly.entity_id
_entity_poly.type
_entity_poly.pdbx_seq_one_letter_code
_entity_poly.pdbx_strand_id
1 'polypeptide(L)'
;MKNKKSIYSSIDENGEMTFNSNKKKQKNLRWNLPIEYGNLGMYLVIPLLLAVFIGKYLDKRFEKNGAFTIILIILGTVSVFYNLYKLSKQK
;
A
#
# COMPACT_ATOMS: atom_id res chain seq x y z
N MET A 1 -10.91 12.12 -23.11
CA MET A 1 -11.27 13.52 -23.45
C MET A 1 -9.99 14.27 -23.82
N LYS A 2 -9.87 14.80 -25.05
CA LYS A 2 -8.66 15.52 -25.53
C LYS A 2 -8.52 16.85 -24.79
N ASN A 3 -7.39 17.04 -24.13
CA ASN A 3 -7.08 18.22 -23.32
C ASN A 3 -6.87 19.45 -24.24
N LYS A 4 -7.80 20.41 -24.24
CA LYS A 4 -7.75 21.60 -25.11
C LYS A 4 -6.77 22.63 -24.50
N LYS A 5 -5.56 22.67 -25.03
CA LYS A 5 -4.52 23.64 -24.63
C LYS A 5 -4.98 25.05 -25.05
N SER A 6 -5.23 25.96 -24.10
CA SER A 6 -5.54 27.35 -24.45
C SER A 6 -4.26 28.05 -24.91
N ILE A 7 -4.20 28.39 -26.19
CA ILE A 7 -3.14 29.22 -26.78
C ILE A 7 -3.67 30.66 -26.73
N TYR A 8 -2.89 31.59 -26.20
CA TYR A 8 -3.22 33.02 -26.21
C TYR A 8 -2.09 33.81 -26.86
N SER A 9 -2.44 34.90 -27.52
CA SER A 9 -1.51 35.87 -28.09
C SER A 9 -1.14 36.91 -27.05
N SER A 10 0.14 37.20 -26.94
CA SER A 10 0.68 38.35 -26.21
C SER A 10 1.49 39.19 -27.19
N ILE A 11 1.50 40.50 -27.01
CA ILE A 11 2.35 41.41 -27.78
C ILE A 11 3.60 41.64 -26.95
N ASP A 12 4.78 41.47 -27.54
CA ASP A 12 6.05 41.71 -26.88
C ASP A 12 6.44 43.20 -26.89
N GLU A 13 7.54 43.54 -26.23
CA GLU A 13 8.02 44.93 -26.08
C GLU A 13 8.40 45.58 -27.42
N ASN A 14 8.61 44.77 -28.47
CA ASN A 14 8.94 45.22 -29.82
C ASN A 14 7.69 45.38 -30.69
N GLY A 15 6.49 45.12 -30.14
CA GLY A 15 5.23 45.19 -30.87
C GLY A 15 4.92 43.93 -31.69
N GLU A 16 5.67 42.84 -31.51
CA GLU A 16 5.47 41.60 -32.23
C GLU A 16 4.49 40.68 -31.48
N MET A 17 3.60 40.02 -32.25
CA MET A 17 2.64 39.07 -31.69
C MET A 17 3.29 37.71 -31.46
N THR A 18 3.37 37.28 -30.21
CA THR A 18 3.88 35.97 -29.82
C THR A 18 2.77 35.09 -29.25
N PHE A 19 2.67 33.86 -29.74
CA PHE A 19 1.68 32.88 -29.27
C PHE A 19 2.32 31.96 -28.24
N ASN A 20 2.04 32.22 -26.96
CA ASN A 20 2.57 31.37 -25.89
C ASN A 20 1.54 30.30 -25.50
N SER A 21 2.01 29.07 -25.39
CA SER A 21 1.19 27.94 -24.96
C SER A 21 1.64 27.53 -23.57
N ASN A 22 0.96 28.05 -22.56
CA ASN A 22 1.30 27.76 -21.18
C ASN A 22 1.02 26.27 -20.89
N LYS A 23 2.05 25.43 -20.96
CA LYS A 23 1.96 24.02 -20.58
C LYS A 23 1.82 23.99 -19.06
N LYS A 24 0.59 24.02 -18.53
CA LYS A 24 0.34 23.67 -17.13
C LYS A 24 1.01 22.32 -16.89
N LYS A 25 2.14 22.31 -16.17
CA LYS A 25 2.83 21.09 -15.77
C LYS A 25 1.80 20.25 -15.02
N GLN A 26 1.36 19.16 -15.63
CA GLN A 26 0.63 18.12 -14.92
C GLN A 26 1.54 17.70 -13.76
N LYS A 27 1.18 18.11 -12.55
CA LYS A 27 1.83 17.62 -11.34
C LYS A 27 1.41 16.16 -11.24
N ASN A 28 2.19 15.28 -11.87
CA ASN A 28 2.08 13.84 -11.65
C ASN A 28 2.36 13.64 -10.17
N LEU A 29 1.29 13.52 -9.38
CA LEU A 29 1.36 13.16 -7.97
C LEU A 29 1.76 11.69 -7.93
N ARG A 30 3.05 11.43 -8.16
CA ARG A 30 3.65 10.12 -7.97
C ARG A 30 3.66 9.92 -6.47
N TRP A 31 2.72 9.12 -6.00
CA TRP A 31 2.71 8.62 -4.63
C TRP A 31 3.95 7.75 -4.47
N ASN A 32 5.06 8.39 -4.13
CA ASN A 32 6.35 7.76 -3.86
C ASN A 32 6.30 7.14 -2.45
N LEU A 33 5.21 6.43 -2.12
CA LEU A 33 5.18 5.61 -0.92
C LEU A 33 6.23 4.51 -1.13
N PRO A 34 7.19 4.36 -0.20
CA PRO A 34 8.15 3.28 -0.29
C PRO A 34 7.39 1.96 -0.30
N ILE A 35 7.52 1.20 -1.40
CA ILE A 35 6.83 -0.08 -1.63
C ILE A 35 7.09 -1.05 -0.46
N GLU A 36 8.20 -0.85 0.26
CA GLU A 36 8.56 -1.54 1.51
C GLU A 36 7.43 -1.58 2.55
N TYR A 37 6.66 -0.51 2.74
CA TYR A 37 5.59 -0.48 3.73
C TYR A 37 4.31 -1.19 3.28
N GLY A 38 4.07 -1.28 1.97
CA GLY A 38 2.93 -2.03 1.42
C GLY A 38 3.09 -3.54 1.64
N ASN A 39 4.31 -4.04 1.49
CA ASN A 39 4.62 -5.47 1.69
C ASN A 39 4.52 -5.90 3.16
N LEU A 40 4.79 -4.98 4.10
CA LEU A 40 4.67 -5.25 5.54
C LEU A 40 3.25 -5.70 5.90
N GLY A 41 2.21 -5.03 5.37
CA GLY A 41 0.82 -5.41 5.64
C GLY A 41 0.52 -6.86 5.24
N MET A 42 1.02 -7.32 4.10
CA MET A 42 0.85 -8.72 3.67
C MET A 42 1.57 -9.69 4.62
N TYR A 43 2.78 -9.35 5.06
CA TYR A 43 3.54 -10.15 6.02
C TYR A 43 2.84 -10.30 7.39
N LEU A 44 1.98 -9.34 7.77
CA LEU A 44 1.19 -9.41 9.00
C LEU A 44 -0.11 -10.19 8.79
N VAL A 45 -0.82 -9.92 7.70
CA VAL A 45 -2.16 -10.45 7.45
C VAL A 45 -2.13 -11.93 7.05
N ILE A 46 -1.17 -12.34 6.21
CA ILE A 46 -1.10 -13.71 5.69
C ILE A 46 -0.96 -14.75 6.82
N PRO A 47 -0.03 -14.63 7.79
CA PRO A 47 0.11 -15.60 8.87
C PRO A 47 -1.13 -15.68 9.76
N LEU A 48 -1.79 -14.55 10.03
CA LEU A 48 -3.02 -14.51 10.82
C LEU A 48 -4.17 -15.22 10.12
N LEU A 49 -4.38 -14.97 8.82
CA LEU A 49 -5.41 -15.67 8.03
C LEU A 49 -5.15 -17.17 7.96
N LEU A 50 -3.89 -17.57 7.75
CA LEU A 50 -3.47 -18.98 7.77
C LEU A 50 -3.76 -19.63 9.13
N ALA A 51 -3.38 -18.97 10.23
CA ALA A 51 -3.60 -19.46 11.59
C ALA A 51 -5.09 -19.68 11.89
N VAL A 52 -5.94 -18.73 11.49
CA VAL A 52 -7.41 -18.84 11.66
C VAL A 52 -7.98 -19.97 10.81
N PHE A 53 -7.56 -20.09 9.55
CA PHE A 53 -8.05 -21.14 8.66
C PHE A 53 -7.69 -22.54 9.17
N ILE A 54 -6.43 -22.73 9.54
CA ILE A 54 -5.92 -23.99 10.10
C ILE A 54 -6.60 -24.26 11.45
N GLY A 55 -6.69 -23.26 12.32
CA GLY A 55 -7.31 -23.39 13.64
C GLY A 55 -8.77 -23.81 13.56
N LYS A 56 -9.55 -23.19 12.67
CA LYS A 56 -10.95 -23.57 12.46
C LYS A 56 -11.08 -24.98 11.89
N TYR A 57 -10.16 -25.39 11.02
CA TYR A 57 -10.12 -26.76 10.51
C TYR A 57 -9.82 -27.78 11.62
N LEU A 58 -8.85 -27.49 12.51
CA LEU A 58 -8.54 -28.34 13.66
C LEU A 58 -9.69 -28.36 14.67
N ASP A 59 -10.29 -27.22 14.98
CA ASP A 59 -11.43 -27.13 15.90
C ASP A 59 -12.61 -27.99 15.43
N LYS A 60 -12.88 -28.00 14.11
CA LYS A 60 -13.88 -28.90 13.53
C LYS A 60 -13.47 -30.38 13.61
N ARG A 61 -12.18 -30.69 13.43
CA ARG A 61 -11.69 -32.08 13.45
C ARG A 61 -11.69 -32.69 14.86
N PHE A 62 -11.44 -31.88 15.88
CA PHE A 62 -11.33 -32.30 17.28
C PHE A 62 -12.53 -31.91 18.14
N GLU A 63 -13.60 -31.41 17.52
CA GLU A 63 -14.83 -30.93 18.18
C GLU A 63 -14.54 -29.96 19.34
N LYS A 64 -13.50 -29.13 19.18
CA LYS A 64 -13.14 -28.10 20.15
C LYS A 64 -13.83 -26.80 19.75
N ASN A 65 -14.46 -26.13 20.71
CA ASN A 65 -15.22 -24.89 20.52
C ASN A 65 -14.32 -23.66 20.27
N GLY A 66 -13.41 -23.72 19.31
CA GLY A 66 -12.53 -22.59 18.96
C GLY A 66 -11.18 -22.57 19.69
N ALA A 67 -10.86 -23.59 20.50
CA ALA A 67 -9.66 -23.60 21.32
C ALA A 67 -8.38 -23.60 20.47
N PHE A 68 -8.33 -24.40 19.40
CA PHE A 68 -7.18 -24.43 18.50
C PHE A 68 -7.05 -23.13 17.71
N THR A 69 -8.16 -22.53 17.29
CA THR A 69 -8.17 -21.22 16.65
C THR A 69 -7.55 -20.15 17.56
N ILE A 70 -7.94 -20.10 18.84
CA ILE A 70 -7.38 -19.13 19.79
C ILE A 70 -5.87 -19.34 19.96
N ILE A 71 -5.44 -20.58 20.19
CA ILE A 71 -4.01 -20.92 20.38
C ILE A 71 -3.19 -20.56 19.12
N LEU A 72 -3.70 -20.89 17.93
CA LEU A 72 -3.02 -20.59 16.68
C LEU A 72 -2.99 -19.09 16.37
N ILE A 73 -4.03 -18.33 16.70
CA ILE A 73 -4.01 -16.86 16.58
C ILE A 73 -2.93 -16.29 17.50
N ILE A 74 -2.82 -16.75 18.75
CA ILE A 74 -1.78 -16.28 19.67
C ILE A 74 -0.39 -16.59 19.11
N LEU A 75 -0.16 -17.83 18.66
CA LEU A 75 1.12 -18.22 18.04
C LEU A 75 1.42 -17.43 16.78
N GLY A 76 0.44 -17.25 15.89
CA GLY A 76 0.59 -16.44 14.67
C GLY A 76 0.91 -14.98 14.98
N THR A 77 0.26 -14.43 16.01
CA THR A 77 0.52 -13.06 16.49
C THR A 77 1.94 -12.93 17.03
N VAL A 78 2.38 -13.84 17.89
CA VAL A 78 3.77 -13.84 18.40
C VAL A 78 4.79 -13.98 17.27
N SER A 79 4.52 -14.83 16.28
CA SER A 79 5.37 -14.98 15.09
C SER A 79 5.48 -13.69 14.29
N VAL A 80 4.36 -13.00 14.09
CA VAL A 80 4.29 -11.70 13.44
C VAL A 80 5.10 -10.64 14.20
N PHE A 81 4.92 -10.54 15.53
CA PHE A 81 5.70 -9.60 16.36
C PHE A 81 7.19 -9.92 16.35
N TYR A 82 7.57 -11.20 16.40
CA TYR A 82 8.96 -11.62 16.31
C TYR A 82 9.57 -11.22 14.96
N ASN A 83 8.85 -11.42 13.86
CA ASN A 83 9.32 -11.05 12.54
C ASN A 83 9.47 -9.53 12.40
N LEU A 84 8.50 -8.76 12.92
CA LEU A 84 8.60 -7.30 12.98
C LEU A 84 9.79 -6.81 13.81
N TYR A 85 10.01 -7.39 14.98
CA TYR A 85 11.15 -7.06 15.84
C TYR A 85 12.48 -7.35 15.12
N LYS A 86 12.56 -8.49 14.43
CA LYS A 86 13.74 -8.85 13.63
C LYS A 86 13.97 -7.88 12.47
N LEU A 87 12.92 -7.51 11.73
CA LEU A 87 13.03 -6.50 10.66
C LEU A 87 13.48 -5.14 11.22
N SER A 88 12.95 -4.73 12.37
CA SER A 88 13.32 -3.47 13.00
C SER A 88 14.78 -3.42 13.45
N LYS A 89 15.39 -4.57 13.79
CA LYS A 89 16.79 -4.66 14.25
C LYS A 89 17.80 -4.84 13.10
N GLN A 90 17.33 -5.22 11.92
CA GLN A 90 18.17 -5.38 10.71
C GLN A 90 18.32 -4.07 9.91
N LYS A 91 17.62 -3.01 10.31
CA LYS A 91 17.80 -1.65 9.78
C LYS A 91 18.73 -0.86 10.70
#